data_AF-A0A2S6AZL5-F1
#
_entry.id   AF-A0A2S6AZL5-F1
#
_cell.length_a   1.000
_cell.length_b   1.000
_cell.length_c   1.000
_cell.angle_alpha   90.00
_cell.angle_beta   90.00
_cell.angle_gamma   90.00
#
_symmetry.space_group_name_H-M   'P 1'
#
loop_
_entity.id
_entity.type
_entity.pdbx_description
1 polymer ?
#
loop_
_entity_poly.entity_id
_entity_poly.type
_entity_poly.pdbx_seq_one_letter_code
_entity_poly.pdbx_strand_id
1 'polypeptide(L)'
;HIAEVAADEAVRRGFRRIGITGTRWLVDSEVYPSRFAARGLEYRRPNARERDETGRVIMDELVNGIFSPEGVASFQRVIERMKAQEG
;
A
#
# COMPACT_ATOMS: atom_id res chain seq x y z
N HIS A 1 -7.03 7.25 14.81
CA HIS A 1 -6.34 7.62 13.54
C HIS A 1 -6.71 6.62 12.43
N ILE A 2 -6.77 6.99 11.14
CA ILE A 2 -7.20 6.05 10.06
C ILE A 2 -6.39 4.75 10.01
N ALA A 3 -5.07 4.83 10.22
CA ALA A 3 -4.19 3.67 10.29
C ALA A 3 -4.50 2.70 11.45
N GLU A 4 -5.05 3.19 12.57
CA GLU A 4 -5.48 2.33 13.69
C GLU A 4 -6.71 1.53 13.30
N VAL A 5 -7.70 2.18 12.67
CA VAL A 5 -8.92 1.53 12.19
C VAL A 5 -8.59 0.42 11.19
N ALA A 6 -7.68 0.70 10.24
CA ALA A 6 -7.21 -0.31 9.29
C ALA A 6 -6.49 -1.49 9.97
N ALA A 7 -5.71 -1.22 11.01
CA ALA A 7 -4.98 -2.24 11.75
C ALA A 7 -5.91 -3.12 12.59
N ASP A 8 -6.87 -2.52 13.29
CA ASP A 8 -7.89 -3.23 14.08
C ASP A 8 -8.74 -4.13 13.17
N GLU A 9 -9.14 -3.62 12.00
CA GLU A 9 -9.89 -4.40 11.01
C GLU A 9 -9.06 -5.56 10.44
N ALA A 10 -7.77 -5.35 10.20
CA ALA A 10 -6.87 -6.41 9.74
C ALA A 10 -6.78 -7.56 10.76
N VAL A 11 -6.62 -7.23 12.04
CA VAL A 11 -6.63 -8.22 13.13
C VAL A 11 -7.99 -8.92 13.22
N ARG A 12 -9.09 -8.17 13.16
CA ARG A 12 -10.45 -8.72 13.23
C ARG A 12 -10.71 -9.75 12.12
N ARG A 13 -10.15 -9.52 10.93
CA ARG A 13 -10.24 -10.43 9.78
C ARG A 13 -9.23 -11.59 9.82
N GLY A 14 -8.36 -11.65 10.83
CA GLY A 14 -7.36 -12.72 11.00
C GLY A 14 -6.16 -12.60 10.06
N PHE A 15 -5.91 -11.41 9.50
CA PHE A 15 -4.72 -11.19 8.69
C PHE A 15 -3.47 -11.10 9.58
N ARG A 16 -2.33 -11.51 9.03
CA ARG A 16 -1.02 -11.45 9.69
C ARG A 16 -0.04 -10.50 9.01
N ARG A 17 -0.24 -10.25 7.72
CA ARG A 17 0.64 -9.43 6.88
C ARG A 17 -0.18 -8.55 5.95
N ILE A 18 0.12 -7.25 5.91
CA ILE A 18 -0.64 -6.25 5.15
C ILE A 18 0.25 -5.52 4.14
N GLY A 19 -0.19 -5.45 2.88
CA GLY A 19 0.44 -4.62 1.86
C GLY A 19 0.02 -3.15 2.00
N ILE A 20 0.98 -2.23 1.95
CA ILE A 20 0.75 -0.78 2.02
C ILE A 20 1.12 -0.17 0.68
N THR A 21 0.14 0.35 -0.05
CA THR A 21 0.34 1.13 -1.29
C THR A 21 -0.36 2.48 -1.17
N GLY A 22 0.03 3.43 -2.02
CA GLY A 22 -0.50 4.79 -2.00
C GLY A 22 0.54 5.77 -2.51
N THR A 23 0.39 7.04 -2.11
CA THR A 23 1.35 8.08 -2.48
C THR A 23 2.73 7.78 -1.91
N ARG A 24 3.77 8.29 -2.56
CA ARG A 24 5.15 8.15 -2.08
C ARG A 24 5.29 8.58 -0.62
N TRP A 25 4.69 9.71 -0.24
CA TRP A 25 4.73 10.21 1.14
C TRP A 25 4.12 9.24 2.14
N LEU A 26 2.98 8.63 1.81
CA LEU A 26 2.34 7.67 2.69
C LEU A 26 3.22 6.43 2.87
N VAL A 27 3.68 5.85 1.76
CA VAL A 27 4.42 4.60 1.76
C VAL A 27 5.78 4.76 2.45
N ASP A 28 6.44 5.92 2.31
CA ASP A 28 7.71 6.21 2.98
C ASP A 28 7.55 6.59 4.46
N SER A 29 6.34 6.92 4.92
CA SER A 29 6.06 7.32 6.31
C SER A 29 5.84 6.14 7.27
N GLU A 30 6.02 6.39 8.57
CA GLU A 30 5.77 5.40 9.64
C GLU A 30 4.33 5.40 10.17
N VAL A 31 3.41 6.09 9.49
CA VAL A 31 2.01 6.26 9.91
C VAL A 31 1.27 4.92 10.02
N TYR A 32 1.43 4.04 9.03
CA TYR A 32 0.82 2.70 9.01
C TYR A 32 1.68 1.62 9.68
N PRO A 33 3.00 1.51 9.40
CA PRO A 33 3.83 0.48 10.01
C PRO A 33 3.84 0.50 11.54
N SER A 34 3.93 1.68 12.17
CA SER A 34 3.92 1.77 13.63
C SER A 34 2.64 1.22 14.24
N ARG A 35 1.50 1.42 13.56
CA ARG A 35 0.18 0.92 14.02
C ARG A 35 0.02 -0.57 13.77
N PHE A 36 0.51 -1.07 12.64
CA PHE A 36 0.51 -2.50 12.33
C PHE A 36 1.42 -3.29 13.27
N ALA A 37 2.66 -2.82 13.48
CA ALA A 37 3.60 -3.44 14.41
C ALA A 37 3.06 -3.50 15.84
N ALA A 38 2.39 -2.44 16.31
CA ALA A 38 1.75 -2.41 17.63
C ALA A 38 0.65 -3.48 17.82
N ARG A 39 0.17 -4.09 16.73
CA ARG A 39 -0.85 -5.16 16.72
C ARG A 39 -0.28 -6.51 16.27
N GLY A 40 1.05 -6.63 16.18
CA GLY A 40 1.72 -7.83 15.71
C GLY A 40 1.51 -8.13 14.23
N LEU A 41 1.09 -7.14 13.44
CA LEU A 41 0.92 -7.28 12.00
C LEU A 41 2.24 -6.99 11.30
N GLU A 42 2.66 -7.91 10.44
CA GLU A 42 3.71 -7.67 9.47
C GLU A 42 3.20 -6.76 8.35
N TYR A 43 4.12 -6.10 7.64
CA TYR A 43 3.76 -5.26 6.51
C TYR A 43 4.72 -5.40 5.34
N ARG A 44 4.21 -5.09 4.15
CA ARG A 44 4.99 -5.03 2.91
C ARG A 44 4.74 -3.70 2.23
N ARG A 45 5.80 -3.15 1.62
CA ARG A 45 5.76 -1.92 0.84
C ARG A 45 6.17 -2.22 -0.61
N PRO A 46 5.73 -1.39 -1.57
CA PRO A 46 6.33 -1.31 -2.89
C PRO A 46 7.86 -1.10 -2.80
N ASN A 47 8.62 -1.59 -3.78
CA ASN A 47 10.04 -1.24 -3.91
C ASN A 47 10.17 0.23 -4.38
N ALA A 48 11.38 0.79 -4.36
CA ALA A 48 11.58 2.22 -4.67
C ALA A 48 10.99 2.64 -6.03
N ARG A 49 11.24 1.86 -7.09
CA ARG A 49 10.73 2.14 -8.45
C ARG A 49 9.20 2.09 -8.50
N GLU A 50 8.60 1.14 -7.79
CA GLU A 50 7.14 1.01 -7.73
C GLU A 50 6.48 2.14 -6.94
N ARG A 51 7.14 2.67 -5.90
CA ARG A 51 6.65 3.84 -5.16
C ARG A 51 6.61 5.07 -6.05
N ASP A 52 7.62 5.25 -6.89
CA ASP A 52 7.66 6.35 -7.86
C ASP A 52 6.54 6.23 -8.88
N GLU A 53 6.35 5.04 -9.44
CA GLU A 53 5.31 4.83 -10.44
C GLU A 53 3.90 4.94 -9.86
N THR A 54 3.61 4.31 -8.71
CA THR A 54 2.31 4.44 -8.05
C THR A 54 2.04 5.88 -7.59
N GLY A 55 3.07 6.58 -7.11
CA GLY A 55 3.00 8.00 -6.79
C GLY A 55 2.67 8.86 -8.01
N ARG A 56 3.36 8.66 -9.14
CA ARG A 56 3.09 9.34 -10.42
C ARG A 56 1.65 9.10 -10.88
N VAL A 57 1.20 7.84 -10.92
CA VAL A 57 -0.19 7.51 -11.31
C VAL A 57 -1.21 8.20 -10.40
N ILE A 58 -0.97 8.23 -9.08
CA ILE A 58 -1.90 8.93 -8.17
C ILE A 58 -1.95 10.42 -8.47
N MET A 59 -0.79 11.09 -8.56
CA MET A 59 -0.73 12.55 -8.68
C MET A 59 -1.12 13.06 -10.06
N ASP A 60 -0.63 12.41 -11.11
CA ASP A 60 -0.78 12.89 -12.48
C ASP A 60 -2.09 12.41 -13.11
N GLU A 61 -2.63 11.27 -12.65
CA GLU A 61 -3.82 10.66 -13.24
C GLU A 61 -5.01 10.66 -12.28
N LEU A 62 -4.92 9.93 -11.16
CA LEU A 62 -6.09 9.70 -10.30
C LEU A 62 -6.63 10.98 -9.64
N VAL A 63 -5.74 11.88 -9.18
CA VAL A 63 -6.13 13.20 -8.65
C VAL A 63 -6.83 14.06 -9.70
N ASN A 64 -6.48 13.89 -10.98
CA ASN A 64 -7.10 14.58 -12.10
C ASN A 64 -8.33 13.84 -12.65
N GLY A 65 -8.77 12.74 -12.01
CA GLY A 65 -9.91 11.93 -12.44
C GLY A 65 -9.64 11.07 -13.67
N ILE A 66 -8.37 10.85 -14.03
CA ILE A 66 -7.95 10.04 -15.17
C ILE A 66 -7.66 8.62 -14.68
N PHE A 67 -8.29 7.63 -15.32
CA PHE A 67 -8.11 6.20 -15.01
C PHE A 67 -7.59 5.47 -16.25
N SER A 68 -6.30 5.58 -16.51
CA SER A 68 -5.69 4.90 -17.66
C SER A 68 -5.59 3.39 -17.44
N PRO A 69 -5.74 2.56 -18.49
CA PRO A 69 -5.46 1.12 -18.42
C PRO A 69 -4.05 0.83 -17.90
N GLU A 70 -3.06 1.63 -18.30
CA GLU A 70 -1.66 1.51 -17.91
C GLU A 70 -1.46 1.78 -16.41
N GLY A 71 -2.10 2.83 -15.89
CA GLY A 71 -2.07 3.19 -14.48
C GLY A 71 -2.72 2.11 -13.60
N VAL A 72 -3.87 1.59 -14.02
CA VAL A 72 -4.54 0.45 -13.35
C VAL A 72 -3.65 -0.79 -13.37
N ALA A 73 -3.10 -1.14 -14.54
CA ALA A 73 -2.19 -2.28 -14.68
C ALA A 73 -0.93 -2.12 -13.82
N SER A 74 -0.46 -0.88 -13.62
CA SER A 74 0.67 -0.58 -12.75
C SER A 74 0.38 -0.94 -11.30
N PHE A 75 -0.76 -0.51 -10.75
CA PHE A 75 -1.18 -0.89 -9.41
C PHE A 75 -1.36 -2.41 -9.26
N GLN A 76 -1.98 -3.05 -10.24
CA GLN A 76 -2.18 -4.51 -10.24
C GLN A 76 -0.85 -5.28 -10.18
N ARG A 77 0.16 -4.86 -10.96
CA ARG A 77 1.51 -5.49 -10.92
C ARG A 77 2.16 -5.35 -9.55
N VAL A 78 2.05 -4.17 -8.92
CA VAL A 78 2.61 -3.93 -7.57
C VAL A 78 1.92 -4.81 -6.53
N ILE A 79 0.59 -4.90 -6.59
CA ILE A 79 -0.20 -5.75 -5.68
C ILE A 79 0.16 -7.22 -5.87
N GLU A 80 0.23 -7.72 -7.11
CA GLU A 80 0.54 -9.13 -7.37
C GLU A 80 1.96 -9.48 -6.92
N ARG A 81 2.95 -8.60 -7.13
CA ARG A 81 4.30 -8.80 -6.58
C ARG A 81 4.29 -8.90 -5.06
N MET A 82 3.60 -7.98 -4.38
CA MET A 82 3.54 -8.00 -2.91
C MET A 82 2.83 -9.24 -2.37
N LYS A 83 1.84 -9.75 -3.11
CA LYS A 83 1.14 -11.01 -2.80
C LYS A 83 2.02 -12.23 -3.02
N ALA A 84 2.80 -12.26 -4.11
CA ALA A 84 3.71 -13.36 -4.45
C ALA A 84 4.97 -13.41 -3.57
N GLN A 85 5.26 -12.35 -2.79
CA GLN A 85 6.32 -12.39 -1.78
C GLN A 85 5.89 -13.26 -0.60
N GLU A 86 6.09 -14.56 -0.77
CA GLU A 86 6.12 -15.52 0.31
C GLU A 86 7.19 -15.14 1.34
N GLY A 87 6.86 -15.45 2.59
CA GLY A 87 7.75 -15.36 3.73
C GLY A 87 7.11 -16.17 4.82
#